data_AF-A0A947K5I6-F1
#
_entry.id   AF-A0A947K5I6-F1
#
_cell.length_a   1.000
_cell.length_b   1.000
_cell.length_c   1.000
_cell.angle_alpha   90.00
_cell.angle_beta   90.00
_cell.angle_gamma   90.00
#
_symmetry.space_group_name_H-M   'P 1'
#
loop_
_entity.id
_entity.type
_entity.pdbx_description
1 polymer ?
#
loop_
_entity_poly.entity_id
_entity_poly.type
_entity_poly.pdbx_seq_one_letter_code
_entity_poly.pdbx_strand_id
1 'polypeptide(L)' 'MEYICCHCKRKKSNSGWVKQKADPAQRHSHGYCPECFQAMMEKIEGHVGMDKAIAESCVVSL' A
#
# COMPACT_ATOMS: atom_id res chain seq x y z
N MET A 1 3.82 -6.55 -20.43
CA MET A 1 3.25 -7.14 -19.20
C MET A 1 2.53 -6.03 -18.46
N GLU A 2 1.21 -6.14 -18.28
CA GLU A 2 0.44 -5.13 -17.55
C GLU A 2 0.57 -5.36 -16.03
N TYR A 3 0.53 -4.29 -15.23
CA TYR A 3 0.50 -4.40 -13.76
C TYR A 3 -0.88 -4.01 -13.24
N ILE A 4 -1.43 -4.80 -12.32
CA ILE A 4 -2.69 -4.55 -11.64
C ILE A 4 -2.43 -4.33 -10.15
N CYS A 5 -3.04 -3.29 -9.59
CA CYS A 5 -2.98 -3.05 -8.16
C CYS A 5 -3.83 -4.10 -7.42
N CYS A 6 -3.24 -4.81 -6.47
CA CYS A 6 -3.93 -5.83 -5.67
C CYS A 6 -5.12 -5.26 -4.90
N HIS A 7 -5.01 -4.00 -4.46
CA HIS A 7 -6.00 -3.35 -3.62
C HIS A 7 -7.10 -2.66 -4.42
N CYS A 8 -6.77 -1.65 -5.24
CA CYS A 8 -7.78 -0.84 -5.94
C CYS A 8 -8.09 -1.32 -7.37
N LYS A 9 -7.45 -2.41 -7.83
CA LYS A 9 -7.62 -3.01 -9.17
C LYS A 9 -7.36 -2.07 -10.36
N ARG A 10 -6.71 -0.92 -10.13
CA ARG A 10 -6.23 -0.04 -11.21
C ARG A 10 -5.11 -0.73 -11.99
N LYS A 11 -5.02 -0.42 -13.27
CA LYS A 11 -3.95 -0.89 -14.17
C LYS A 11 -2.85 0.16 -14.33
N LYS A 12 -1.61 -0.28 -14.47
CA LYS A 12 -0.50 0.58 -14.88
C LYS A 12 -0.52 0.76 -16.39
N SER A 13 -0.78 1.99 -16.83
CA SER A 13 -0.64 2.46 -18.20
C SER A 13 0.61 3.33 -18.36
N ASN A 14 0.95 3.71 -19.60
CA ASN A 14 2.08 4.62 -19.88
C ASN A 14 1.94 5.99 -19.20
N SER A 15 0.72 6.46 -18.96
CA SER A 15 0.45 7.75 -18.30
C SER A 15 0.20 7.63 -16.78
N GLY A 16 0.28 6.42 -16.22
CA GLY A 16 0.07 6.17 -14.79
C GLY A 16 -1.01 5.13 -14.50
N TRP A 17 -1.55 5.16 -13.28
CA TRP A 17 -2.52 4.16 -12.81
C TRP A 17 -3.95 4.55 -13.12
N VAL A 18 -4.60 3.79 -14.02
CA VAL A 18 -5.94 4.09 -14.52
C VAL A 18 -6.97 3.06 -14.05
N LYS A 19 -8.21 3.50 -13.81
CA LYS A 19 -9.35 2.61 -13.59
C LYS A 19 -9.78 2.03 -14.93
N GLN A 20 -9.32 0.82 -15.24
CA GLN A 20 -9.70 0.11 -16.44
C GLN A 20 -9.98 -1.35 -16.07
N LYS A 21 -11.01 -1.95 -16.65
CA LYS A 21 -11.33 -3.36 -16.40
C LYS A 21 -10.13 -4.22 -16.83
N ALA A 22 -9.72 -5.14 -15.97
CA ALA A 22 -8.77 -6.19 -16.33
C ALA A 22 -9.32 -6.98 -17.52
N ASP A 23 -8.49 -7.18 -18.55
CA ASP A 23 -8.87 -8.10 -19.62
C ASP A 23 -8.51 -9.50 -19.10
N PRO A 24 -9.48 -10.40 -18.88
CA PRO A 24 -9.21 -11.72 -18.33
C PRO A 24 -8.34 -12.59 -19.25
N ALA A 25 -8.23 -12.26 -20.54
CA ALA A 25 -7.41 -13.00 -21.50
C ALA A 25 -5.92 -12.60 -21.46
N GLN A 26 -5.57 -11.49 -20.82
CA GLN A 26 -4.17 -11.04 -20.71
C GLN A 26 -3.51 -11.52 -19.42
N ARG A 27 -2.23 -11.88 -19.52
CA ARG A 27 -1.38 -12.15 -18.36
C ARG A 27 -0.98 -10.83 -17.69
N HIS A 28 -1.37 -10.67 -16.44
CA HIS A 28 -1.10 -9.49 -15.62
C HIS A 28 -0.17 -9.83 -14.45
N SER A 29 0.74 -8.92 -14.13
CA SER A 29 1.48 -8.91 -12.87
C SER A 29 0.69 -8.20 -11.79
N HIS A 30 0.83 -8.65 -10.55
CA HIS A 30 0.17 -8.05 -9.39
C HIS A 30 1.16 -7.20 -8.58
N GLY A 31 0.73 -6.04 -8.10
CA GLY A 31 1.54 -5.12 -7.28
C GLY A 31 0.69 -4.08 -6.55
N TYR A 32 1.30 -3.00 -6.06
CA TYR A 32 0.60 -1.87 -5.44
C TYR A 32 0.75 -0.60 -6.28
N CYS A 33 -0.32 0.20 -6.39
CA CYS A 33 -0.18 1.57 -6.92
C CYS A 33 0.36 2.50 -5.82
N PRO A 34 0.98 3.64 -6.18
CA PRO A 34 1.57 4.57 -5.23
C PRO A 34 0.62 4.98 -4.10
N GLU A 35 -0.63 5.32 -4.43
CA GLU A 35 -1.65 5.68 -3.43
C GLU A 35 -1.92 4.54 -2.43
N CYS A 36 -2.11 3.31 -2.92
CA CYS A 36 -2.38 2.18 -2.04
C CYS A 36 -1.16 1.72 -1.26
N PHE A 37 0.04 1.88 -1.82
CA PHE A 37 1.29 1.59 -1.12
C PHE A 37 1.52 2.59 0.00
N GLN A 38 1.36 3.89 -0.28
CA GLN A 38 1.51 4.95 0.73
C GLN A 38 0.50 4.78 1.86
N ALA A 39 -0.78 4.58 1.55
CA ALA A 39 -1.82 4.36 2.56
C ALA A 39 -1.56 3.12 3.43
N MET A 40 -0.90 2.09 2.89
CA MET A 40 -0.47 0.92 3.65
C MET A 40 0.70 1.27 4.58
N MET A 41 1.70 2.02 4.07
CA MET A 41 2.85 2.44 4.87
C MET A 41 2.44 3.38 6.01
N GLU A 42 1.53 4.33 5.78
CA GLU A 42 1.00 5.22 6.82
C GLU A 42 0.29 4.43 7.94
N LYS A 43 -0.43 3.36 7.59
CA LYS A 43 -1.03 2.47 8.59
C LYS A 43 0.01 1.72 9.41
N ILE A 44 1.09 1.26 8.77
CA ILE A 44 2.19 0.57 9.43
C ILE A 44 2.92 1.53 10.37
N GLU A 45 3.28 2.74 9.91
CA GLU A 45 3.93 3.77 10.71
C GLU A 45 3.06 4.19 11.90
N GLY A 46 1.75 4.33 11.71
CA GLY A 46 0.82 4.59 12.81
C GLY A 46 0.77 3.49 13.87
N HIS A 47 0.96 2.22 13.47
CA HIS A 47 1.04 1.10 14.41
C HIS A 47 2.41 1.02 15.10
N VAL A 48 3.51 1.23 14.37
CA VAL A 48 4.87 1.26 14.94
C VAL A 48 5.04 2.46 15.89
N GLY A 49 4.34 3.57 15.64
CA GLY A 49 4.29 4.73 16.54
C GLY A 49 3.56 4.48 17.86
N MET A 50 2.64 3.51 17.93
CA MET A 50 1.98 3.15 19.19
C MET A 50 2.92 2.43 20.16
N ASP A 51 3.84 1.60 19.66
CA ASP A 51 4.84 0.92 20.50
C ASP A 51 5.87 1.90 21.08
N LYS A 52 6.18 3.01 20.38
CA LYS A 52 7.09 4.03 20.90
C LYS A 52 6.48 4.80 22.07
N ALA A 53 5.20 5.17 21.99
CA ALA A 53 4.51 5.86 23.10
C ALA A 53 4.39 4.97 24.36
N ILE A 54 4.19 3.66 24.19
CA ILE A 54 4.16 2.70 25.30
C ILE A 54 5.58 2.49 25.88
N ALA A 55 6.61 2.37 25.02
CA ALA A 55 7.99 2.23 25.47
C ALA A 55 8.50 3.48 26.23
N GLU A 56 8.18 4.69 25.76
CA GLU A 56 8.53 5.94 26.45
C GLU A 56 7.76 6.11 27.77
N SER A 57 6.53 5.59 27.88
CA SER A 57 5.79 5.57 29.15
C SER A 57 6.36 4.58 30.18
N CYS A 58 7.06 3.52 29.75
CA CYS A 58 7.70 2.55 30.66
C CYS A 58 9.03 3.05 31.24
N VAL A 59 9.74 3.97 30.57
CA VAL A 59 11.07 4.45 31.02
C VAL A 59 10.98 5.50 32.12
N VAL A 60 9.86 6.20 32.26
CA VAL A 60 9.69 7.28 33.27
C VAL A 60 9.21 6.74 34.64
N SER A 61 8.93 5.44 34.77
CA SER A 61 8.44 4.82 36.01
C SER A 61 9.46 3.88 36.70
N LEU A 62 10.75 3.98 36.35
CA LEU A 62 11.86 3.24 36.97
C LEU A 62 12.80 4.17 37.76
#